data_AF-A0AB74BZN6-F1
#
_entry.id   AF-A0AB74BZN6-F1
#
_cell.length_a   1.000
_cell.length_b   1.000
_cell.length_c   1.000
_cell.angle_alpha   90.00
_cell.angle_beta   90.00
_cell.angle_gamma   90.00
#
_symmetry.space_group_name_H-M   'P 1'
#
loop_
_entity.id
_entity.type
_entity.pdbx_description
1 polymer ?
#
loop_
_entity_poly.entity_id
_entity_poly.type
_entity_poly.pdbx_seq_one_letter_code
_entity_poly.pdbx_strand_id
1 'polypeptide(L)'
;MALTPTSISCCSHNTPYRPQGLDQESKFNEFLVWARLTVTSEVSSDCDTPSPVPEYAVQLVKQVNYGPLKSRRYFIPRRDLSSVELIEVSEQWLIEKNFEKLNSYKNFRCTLHNKFFELNLYRKDPINTHHWRANVARPSNEIDL
;
A
#
# COMPACT_ATOMS: atom_id res chain seq x y z
N MET A 1 28.96 3.77 -7.06
CA MET A 1 27.71 4.47 -7.39
C MET A 1 26.74 4.21 -6.24
N ALA A 2 26.50 5.20 -5.38
CA ALA A 2 25.61 5.03 -4.24
C ALA A 2 24.16 4.97 -4.76
N LEU A 3 23.52 3.82 -4.61
CA LEU A 3 22.09 3.68 -4.81
C LEU A 3 21.42 4.49 -3.70
N THR A 4 20.92 5.69 -4.03
CA THR A 4 20.12 6.46 -3.08
C THR A 4 18.94 5.59 -2.65
N PRO A 5 18.75 5.29 -1.35
CA PRO A 5 17.62 4.53 -0.89
C PRO A 5 16.36 5.27 -1.33
N THR A 6 15.54 4.64 -2.19
CA THR A 6 14.30 5.24 -2.65
C THR A 6 13.37 5.31 -1.46
N SER A 7 13.34 6.48 -0.82
CA SER A 7 12.53 6.70 0.36
C SER A 7 11.06 6.44 0.01
N ILE A 8 10.40 5.56 0.79
CA ILE A 8 8.98 5.24 0.63
C ILE A 8 8.15 6.52 0.77
N SER A 9 8.58 7.43 1.64
CA SER A 9 8.06 8.79 1.79
C SER A 9 8.90 9.83 1.01
N CYS A 10 8.38 11.05 0.81
CA CYS A 10 9.17 12.11 0.17
C CYS A 10 10.33 12.62 1.02
N CYS A 11 10.03 12.94 2.29
CA CYS A 11 10.92 13.49 3.32
C CYS A 11 10.13 13.57 4.64
N SER A 12 10.76 14.08 5.71
CA SER A 12 10.14 14.27 7.03
C SER A 12 8.98 15.27 7.07
N HIS A 13 8.82 16.13 6.07
CA HIS A 13 7.76 17.15 5.98
C HIS A 13 6.48 16.63 5.30
N ASN A 14 6.23 15.32 5.36
CA ASN A 14 5.02 14.74 4.81
C ASN A 14 3.88 14.85 5.82
N THR A 15 2.83 15.61 5.51
CA THR A 15 1.71 15.83 6.42
C THR A 15 0.43 15.18 5.89
N PRO A 16 -0.47 14.69 6.77
CA PRO A 16 -1.80 14.25 6.36
C PRO A 16 -2.52 15.36 5.59
N TYR A 17 -3.15 15.00 4.48
CA TYR A 17 -3.92 15.92 3.65
C TYR A 17 -5.40 15.51 3.74
N ARG A 18 -6.22 16.36 4.39
CA ARG A 18 -7.63 16.08 4.72
C ARG A 18 -7.79 14.80 5.57
N PRO A 19 -7.31 14.80 6.83
CA PRO A 19 -7.41 13.64 7.69
C PRO A 19 -8.89 13.28 7.93
N GLN A 20 -9.25 12.04 7.61
CA GLN A 20 -10.53 11.43 7.97
C GLN A 20 -10.24 10.36 9.03
N GLY A 21 -11.08 10.29 10.07
CA GLY A 21 -11.10 9.14 10.96
C GLY A 21 -11.62 7.93 10.18
N LEU A 22 -10.84 6.86 10.14
CA LEU A 22 -11.17 5.65 9.38
C LEU A 22 -11.17 4.45 10.32
N ASP A 23 -12.12 3.53 10.14
CA ASP A 23 -12.22 2.30 10.94
C ASP A 23 -10.94 1.44 10.87
N GLN A 24 -10.14 1.60 9.82
CA GLN A 24 -8.91 0.85 9.54
C GLN A 24 -7.64 1.68 9.83
N GLU A 25 -7.73 2.72 10.66
CA GLU A 25 -6.62 3.63 10.97
C GLU A 25 -5.36 2.92 11.49
N SER A 26 -5.53 1.85 12.27
CA SER A 26 -4.41 1.04 12.79
C SER A 26 -3.52 0.48 11.67
N LYS A 27 -4.11 -0.05 10.59
CA LYS A 27 -3.38 -0.62 9.44
C LYS A 27 -2.58 0.44 8.67
N PHE A 28 -3.13 1.64 8.54
CA PHE A 28 -2.39 2.75 7.94
C PHE A 28 -1.23 3.22 8.83
N ASN A 29 -1.44 3.28 10.14
CA ASN A 29 -0.39 3.68 11.07
C ASN A 29 0.73 2.64 11.11
N GLU A 30 0.39 1.36 11.05
CA GLU A 30 1.32 0.25 10.93
C GLU A 30 2.23 0.41 9.69
N PHE A 31 1.63 0.65 8.52
CA PHE A 31 2.37 0.96 7.29
C PHE A 31 3.29 2.18 7.44
N LEU A 32 2.82 3.27 8.04
CA LEU A 32 3.59 4.50 8.18
C LEU A 32 4.78 4.34 9.14
N VAL A 33 4.61 3.58 10.21
CA VAL A 33 5.69 3.25 11.15
C VAL A 33 6.76 2.44 10.42
N TRP A 34 6.36 1.35 9.76
CA TRP A 34 7.29 0.54 8.96
C TRP A 34 7.99 1.37 7.88
N ALA A 35 7.26 2.15 7.10
CA ALA A 35 7.83 2.96 6.02
C ALA A 35 8.87 3.97 6.51
N ARG A 36 8.74 4.50 7.74
CA ARG A 36 9.75 5.36 8.37
C ARG A 36 10.99 4.59 8.79
N LEU A 37 10.82 3.39 9.35
CA LEU A 37 11.92 2.52 9.75
C LEU A 37 12.72 2.02 8.52
N THR A 38 12.04 1.62 7.45
CA THR A 38 12.67 1.16 6.20
C THR A 38 13.41 2.26 5.45
N VAL A 39 12.97 3.53 5.52
CA VAL A 39 13.78 4.65 4.98
C VAL A 39 15.15 4.74 5.67
N THR A 40 15.26 4.21 6.89
CA THR A 40 16.48 4.25 7.71
C THR A 40 17.34 2.99 7.54
N SER A 41 16.83 1.94 6.87
CA SER A 41 17.48 0.63 6.78
C SER A 41 17.52 0.12 5.33
N GLU A 42 18.68 -0.34 4.85
CA GLU A 42 18.83 -0.93 3.52
C GLU A 42 18.15 -2.31 3.47
N VAL A 43 16.94 -2.39 2.91
CA VAL A 43 16.22 -3.67 2.80
C VAL A 43 16.67 -4.40 1.54
N SER A 44 17.32 -5.55 1.77
CA SER A 44 17.62 -6.58 0.77
C SER A 44 16.31 -7.19 0.26
N SER A 45 16.03 -7.00 -1.03
CA SER A 45 14.87 -7.56 -1.71
C SER A 45 15.14 -8.99 -2.17
N ASP A 46 15.27 -9.92 -1.22
CA ASP A 46 15.13 -11.35 -1.51
C ASP A 46 14.14 -11.90 -0.49
N CYS A 47 12.89 -12.14 -0.91
CA CYS A 47 12.02 -12.96 -0.09
C CYS A 47 10.95 -13.68 -0.90
N ASP A 48 10.95 -15.00 -0.71
CA ASP A 48 9.91 -15.93 -1.07
C ASP A 48 8.52 -15.43 -0.64
N THR A 49 7.52 -15.82 -1.42
CA THR A 49 6.14 -15.39 -1.21
C THR A 49 5.66 -15.81 0.19
N PRO A 50 5.26 -14.88 1.07
CA PRO A 50 4.90 -15.22 2.44
C PRO A 50 3.62 -16.04 2.47
N SER A 51 3.70 -17.18 3.13
CA SER A 51 2.58 -18.04 3.51
C SER A 51 2.49 -18.03 5.04
N PRO A 52 1.34 -17.72 5.65
CA PRO A 52 0.01 -17.60 5.06
C PRO A 52 -0.28 -16.23 4.43
N VAL A 53 -1.19 -16.21 3.45
CA VAL A 53 -1.69 -14.97 2.82
C VAL A 53 -2.24 -14.02 3.90
N PRO A 54 -1.80 -12.76 3.94
CA PRO A 54 -2.27 -11.78 4.91
C PRO A 54 -3.71 -11.33 4.64
N GLU A 55 -4.33 -10.71 5.64
CA GLU A 55 -5.73 -10.29 5.59
C GLU A 55 -5.94 -8.98 4.81
N TYR A 56 -4.89 -8.16 4.73
CA TYR A 56 -4.93 -6.87 4.06
C TYR A 56 -3.66 -6.60 3.27
N ALA A 57 -3.77 -5.69 2.30
CA ALA A 57 -2.66 -5.11 1.58
C ALA A 57 -2.79 -3.59 1.55
N VAL A 58 -1.67 -2.89 1.38
CA VAL A 58 -1.61 -1.44 1.29
C VAL A 58 -1.06 -1.06 -0.08
N GLN A 59 -1.76 -0.21 -0.81
CA GLN A 59 -1.23 0.40 -2.02
C GLN A 59 -0.70 1.79 -1.70
N LEU A 60 0.52 2.07 -2.14
CA LEU A 60 1.09 3.41 -2.15
C LEU A 60 1.06 3.95 -3.57
N VAL A 61 0.32 5.04 -3.75
CA VAL A 61 0.29 5.82 -4.98
C VAL A 61 1.05 7.11 -4.76
N LYS A 62 1.91 7.47 -5.72
CA LYS A 62 2.67 8.73 -5.71
C LYS A 62 2.32 9.58 -6.92
N GLN A 63 2.05 10.84 -6.68
CA GLN A 63 1.81 11.86 -7.70
C GLN A 63 2.69 13.09 -7.43
N VAL A 64 2.93 13.87 -8.47
CA VAL A 64 3.60 15.18 -8.36
C VAL A 64 2.67 16.21 -8.99
N ASN A 65 2.39 17.29 -8.27
CA ASN A 65 1.59 18.41 -8.77
C ASN A 65 0.23 18.03 -9.39
N TYR A 66 -0.53 17.11 -8.78
CA TYR A 66 -1.80 16.57 -9.33
C TYR A 66 -1.71 16.00 -10.76
N GLY A 67 -0.49 15.75 -11.24
CA GLY A 67 -0.21 15.21 -12.57
C GLY A 67 -0.29 13.69 -12.62
N PRO A 68 0.24 13.07 -13.68
CA PRO A 68 0.18 11.62 -13.86
C PRO A 68 0.86 10.87 -12.70
N LEU A 69 0.38 9.65 -12.47
CA LEU A 69 0.92 8.73 -11.46
C LEU A 69 2.41 8.51 -11.73
N LYS A 70 3.25 8.75 -10.72
CA LYS A 70 4.69 8.51 -10.78
C LYS A 70 5.05 7.09 -10.39
N SER A 71 4.39 6.56 -9.37
CA SER A 71 4.60 5.19 -8.93
C SER A 71 3.34 4.65 -8.28
N ARG A 72 3.14 3.36 -8.44
CA ARG A 72 2.12 2.56 -7.76
C ARG A 72 2.78 1.30 -7.26
N ARG A 73 2.78 1.11 -5.95
CA ARG A 73 3.44 -0.01 -5.26
C ARG A 73 2.45 -0.65 -4.31
N TYR A 74 2.57 -1.96 -4.08
CA TYR A 74 1.67 -2.72 -3.24
C TYR A 74 2.48 -3.43 -2.16
N PHE A 75 1.96 -3.42 -0.94
CA PHE A 75 2.66 -3.95 0.22
C PHE A 75 1.74 -4.85 1.02
N ILE A 76 2.29 -5.93 1.55
CA ILE A 76 1.57 -6.84 2.44
C ILE A 76 2.34 -7.04 3.74
N PRO A 77 1.65 -7.19 4.88
CA PRO A 77 2.31 -7.47 6.15
C PRO A 77 2.85 -8.90 6.15
N ARG A 78 4.09 -9.04 6.59
CA ARG A 78 4.77 -10.31 6.83
C ARG A 78 4.37 -10.81 8.21
N ARG A 79 3.75 -11.99 8.29
CA ARG A 79 3.20 -12.55 9.56
C ARG A 79 4.18 -13.45 10.32
N ASP A 80 5.38 -13.66 9.80
CA ASP A 80 6.38 -14.56 10.38
C ASP A 80 7.29 -13.89 11.42
N LEU A 81 7.21 -12.56 11.60
CA LEU A 81 8.04 -11.81 12.54
C LEU A 81 7.21 -11.09 13.62
N SER A 82 7.81 -10.93 14.80
CA SER A 82 7.24 -10.16 15.92
C SER A 82 7.26 -8.64 15.67
N SER A 83 8.01 -8.18 14.68
CA SER A 83 8.02 -6.81 14.19
C SER A 83 7.19 -6.66 12.92
N VAL A 84 6.52 -5.51 12.77
CA VAL A 84 5.81 -5.11 11.56
C VAL A 84 6.81 -4.94 10.42
N GLU A 85 6.96 -5.97 9.60
CA GLU A 85 7.64 -5.92 8.32
C GLU A 85 6.59 -6.00 7.22
N LEU A 86 6.64 -5.07 6.26
CA LEU A 86 5.87 -5.20 5.03
C LEU A 86 6.81 -5.51 3.88
N ILE A 87 6.34 -6.33 2.96
CA ILE A 87 7.06 -6.65 1.73
C ILE A 87 6.30 -6.10 0.53
N GLU A 88 7.03 -5.71 -0.52
CA GLU A 88 6.43 -5.29 -1.77
C GLU A 88 5.99 -6.51 -2.59
N VAL A 89 4.77 -6.44 -3.16
CA VAL A 89 4.23 -7.46 -4.05
C VAL A 89 3.75 -6.83 -5.36
N SER A 90 3.60 -7.66 -6.39
CA SER A 90 3.03 -7.22 -7.66
C SER A 90 1.52 -7.04 -7.55
N GLU A 91 0.96 -6.21 -8.44
CA GLU A 91 -0.49 -6.09 -8.62
C GLU A 91 -1.12 -7.44 -8.99
N GLN A 92 -0.44 -8.21 -9.83
CA GLN A 92 -0.86 -9.53 -10.27
C GLN A 92 -1.03 -10.48 -9.08
N TRP A 93 -0.14 -10.40 -8.08
CA TRP A 93 -0.27 -11.20 -6.86
C TRP A 93 -1.55 -10.88 -6.09
N LEU A 94 -1.96 -9.61 -6.01
CA LEU A 94 -3.21 -9.22 -5.37
C LEU A 94 -4.42 -9.78 -6.10
N ILE A 95 -4.39 -9.79 -7.44
CA ILE A 95 -5.42 -10.42 -8.28
C ILE A 95 -5.49 -11.93 -8.01
N GLU A 96 -4.34 -12.60 -8.06
CA GLU A 96 -4.22 -14.04 -7.80
C GLU A 96 -4.63 -14.44 -6.40
N LYS A 97 -4.48 -13.57 -5.41
CA LYS A 97 -4.92 -13.83 -4.02
C LYS A 97 -6.30 -13.28 -3.70
N ASN A 98 -7.03 -12.79 -4.72
CA ASN A 98 -8.39 -12.28 -4.62
C ASN A 98 -8.53 -11.12 -3.62
N PHE A 99 -7.63 -10.14 -3.70
CA PHE A 99 -7.78 -8.90 -2.97
C PHE A 99 -8.73 -7.93 -3.68
N GLU A 100 -9.57 -7.24 -2.91
CA GLU A 100 -10.43 -6.16 -3.37
C GLU A 100 -10.00 -4.83 -2.75
N LYS A 101 -10.14 -3.73 -3.50
CA LYS A 101 -9.91 -2.38 -2.98
C LYS A 101 -11.01 -2.00 -2.01
N LEU A 102 -10.65 -1.61 -0.79
CA LEU A 102 -11.58 -1.03 0.17
C LEU A 102 -11.81 0.46 -0.14
N ASN A 103 -12.99 0.98 0.21
CA ASN A 103 -13.25 2.42 0.25
C ASN A 103 -12.61 3.05 1.50
N SER A 104 -11.32 2.83 1.71
CA SER A 104 -10.54 3.35 2.83
C SER A 104 -9.19 3.81 2.29
N TYR A 105 -8.94 5.11 2.38
CA TYR A 105 -7.73 5.73 1.86
C TYR A 105 -7.25 6.89 2.74
N LYS A 106 -5.94 7.10 2.79
CA LYS A 106 -5.31 8.25 3.45
C LYS A 106 -4.45 9.01 2.46
N ASN A 107 -4.62 10.33 2.42
CA ASN A 107 -3.81 11.21 1.60
C ASN A 107 -2.76 11.93 2.42
N PHE A 108 -1.60 12.13 1.82
CA PHE A 108 -0.51 12.90 2.39
C PHE A 108 0.08 13.84 1.34
N ARG A 109 0.55 14.99 1.80
CA ARG A 109 1.20 15.98 0.95
C ARG A 109 2.55 16.35 1.53
N CYS A 110 3.55 16.37 0.67
CA CYS A 110 4.81 17.05 0.93
C CYS A 110 4.77 18.41 0.25
N THR A 111 4.66 19.48 1.02
CA THR A 111 4.61 20.86 0.49
C THR A 111 5.95 21.28 -0.11
N LEU A 112 7.07 20.90 0.53
CA LEU A 112 8.42 21.24 0.07
C LEU A 112 8.74 20.77 -1.35
N HIS A 113 8.26 19.57 -1.71
CA HIS A 113 8.55 18.96 -3.01
C HIS A 113 7.31 18.89 -3.92
N ASN A 114 6.20 19.50 -3.49
CA ASN A 114 4.90 19.45 -4.15
C ASN A 114 4.48 18.03 -4.60
N LYS A 115 4.70 17.04 -3.72
CA LYS A 115 4.36 15.64 -3.95
C LYS A 115 3.13 15.25 -3.16
N PHE A 116 2.33 14.37 -3.74
CA PHE A 116 1.14 13.80 -3.14
C PHE A 116 1.29 12.29 -3.05
N PHE A 117 0.80 11.74 -1.95
CA PHE A 117 0.80 10.31 -1.69
C PHE A 117 -0.60 9.90 -1.28
N GLU A 118 -1.09 8.81 -1.85
CA GLU A 118 -2.34 8.18 -1.45
C GLU A 118 -2.03 6.76 -1.00
N LEU A 119 -2.48 6.43 0.20
CA LEU A 119 -2.52 5.07 0.71
C LEU A 119 -3.92 4.53 0.52
N ASN A 120 -4.06 3.37 -0.11
CA ASN A 120 -5.33 2.65 -0.19
C ASN A 120 -5.21 1.30 0.51
N LEU A 121 -6.29 0.84 1.13
CA LEU A 121 -6.36 -0.51 1.67
C LEU A 121 -7.04 -1.47 0.73
N TYR A 122 -6.56 -2.71 0.76
CA TYR A 122 -7.16 -3.85 0.11
C TYR A 122 -7.37 -4.94 1.15
N ARG A 123 -8.38 -5.78 0.95
CA ARG A 123 -8.66 -6.93 1.80
C ARG A 123 -8.87 -8.15 0.91
N LYS A 124 -8.47 -9.32 1.41
CA LYS A 124 -8.83 -10.58 0.76
C LYS A 124 -10.34 -10.77 0.80
N ASP A 125 -10.97 -10.89 -0.36
CA ASP A 125 -12.39 -11.21 -0.47
C ASP A 125 -12.59 -12.71 -0.14
N PRO A 126 -13.35 -13.05 0.92
CA PRO A 126 -13.58 -14.43 1.32
C PRO A 126 -14.67 -15.13 0.50
N ILE A 127 -15.45 -14.40 -0.30
CA ILE A 127 -16.68 -14.88 -0.94
C ILE A 127 -16.41 -15.24 -2.40
N ASN A 128 -15.61 -14.45 -3.12
CA ASN A 128 -15.43 -14.62 -4.57
C ASN A 128 -14.26 -15.55 -4.90
N THR A 129 -14.44 -16.86 -4.91
CA THR A 129 -13.37 -17.83 -5.23
C THR A 129 -13.04 -17.94 -6.72
N HIS A 130 -13.77 -17.24 -7.59
CA HIS A 130 -13.56 -17.28 -9.04
C HIS A 130 -12.58 -16.19 -9.50
N HIS A 131 -11.41 -16.62 -9.99
CA HIS A 131 -10.30 -15.79 -10.51
C HIS A 131 -10.60 -15.10 -11.85
N TRP A 132 -11.70 -14.34 -12.00
CA TRP A 132 -12.05 -13.70 -13.28
C TRP A 132 -11.57 -12.23 -13.40
N ARG A 133 -11.01 -11.64 -12.35
CA ARG A 133 -10.62 -10.22 -12.37
C ARG A 133 -9.30 -10.01 -13.13
N ALA A 134 -9.31 -9.12 -14.12
CA ALA A 134 -8.10 -8.67 -14.83
C ALA A 134 -7.39 -7.48 -14.14
N ASN A 135 -8.00 -6.88 -13.11
CA ASN A 135 -7.46 -5.73 -12.36
C ASN A 135 -8.08 -5.67 -10.95
N VAL A 136 -7.36 -5.12 -9.98
CA VAL A 136 -7.76 -4.94 -8.56
C VAL A 136 -8.68 -3.73 -8.34
N ALA A 137 -8.74 -2.78 -9.29
CA ALA A 137 -9.35 -1.45 -9.09
C ALA A 137 -10.89 -1.36 -9.16
N ARG A 138 -11.65 -2.46 -9.30
CA ARG A 138 -13.12 -2.35 -9.31
C ARG A 138 -13.66 -2.14 -7.89
N PRO A 139 -14.39 -1.05 -7.60
CA PRO A 139 -15.13 -0.91 -6.35
C PRO A 139 -16.21 -2.01 -6.27
N SER A 140 -16.42 -2.57 -5.08
CA SER A 140 -17.39 -3.65 -4.78
C SER A 140 -18.88 -3.21 -4.87
N ASN A 141 -19.20 -2.19 -5.69
CA ASN A 141 -20.53 -1.59 -5.79
C ASN A 141 -21.27 -1.91 -7.10
N GLU A 142 -20.71 -2.70 -8.02
CA GLU A 142 -21.49 -3.25 -9.13
C GLU A 142 -22.17 -4.54 -8.68
N ILE A 143 -23.36 -4.38 -8.11
CA ILE A 143 -24.37 -5.45 -8.01
C ILE A 143 -25.05 -5.49 -9.39
N ASP A 144 -24.92 -6.60 -10.11
CA ASP A 144 -25.77 -6.88 -11.28
C ASP A 144 -27.23 -6.99 -10.77
N LEU A 145 -28.12 -6.16 -11.33
CA LEU A 145 -29.58 -6.24 -11.15
C LEU A 145 -30.18 -7.18 -12.21
#